data_AF-A0A0B2S5D6-F1
#
_entry.id   AF-A0A0B2S5D6-F1
#
_cell.length_a   1.000
_cell.length_b   1.000
_cell.length_c   1.000
_cell.angle_alpha   90.00
_cell.angle_beta   90.00
_cell.angle_gamma   90.00
#
_symmetry.space_group_name_H-M   'P 1'
#
loop_
_entity.id
_entity.type
_entity.pdbx_description
1 polymer ?
#
loop_
_entity_poly.entity_id
_entity_poly.type
_entity_poly.pdbx_seq_one_letter_code
_entity_poly.pdbx_strand_id
1 'polypeptide(L)' 'WEILKPDFIRFMDEFYINGSFPKGTNASFIALIPKLNDPQSFNDYRPISLIGCVYKIVAKVLAK' A
#
# COMPACT_ATOMS: atom_id res chain seq x y z
N TRP A 1 4.92 2.51 18.70
CA TRP A 1 6.07 3.03 17.95
C TRP A 1 7.34 2.28 18.31
N GLU A 2 7.64 2.11 19.59
CA GLU A 2 8.81 1.35 20.09
C GLU A 2 9.09 0.00 19.40
N ILE A 3 8.05 -0.78 19.07
CA ILE A 3 8.21 -2.08 18.41
C ILE A 3 8.43 -1.95 16.89
N LEU A 4 7.70 -1.06 16.23
CA LEU A 4 7.67 -0.96 14.76
C LEU A 4 8.80 -0.06 14.20
N LYS A 5 9.28 0.90 15.01
CA LYS A 5 10.27 1.90 14.61
C LYS A 5 11.53 1.29 14.02
N PRO A 6 12.17 0.25 14.62
CA PRO A 6 13.40 -0.31 14.08
C PRO A 6 13.22 -0.86 12.66
N ASP A 7 12.13 -1.60 12.42
CA ASP A 7 11.82 -2.17 11.12
C ASP A 7 11.49 -1.11 10.08
N PHE A 8 10.73 -0.09 10.48
CA PHE A 8 10.36 1.01 9.61
C PHE A 8 11.57 1.84 9.16
N ILE A 9 12.47 2.17 10.09
CA ILE A 9 13.69 2.93 9.77
C ILE A 9 14.60 2.09 8.85
N ARG A 10 14.83 0.81 9.18
CA ARG A 10 15.60 -0.09 8.34
C ARG A 10 15.05 -0.15 6.92
N PHE A 11 13.74 -0.28 6.77
CA PHE A 11 13.10 -0.29 5.46
C PHE A 11 13.36 1.01 4.68
N MET A 12 13.21 2.17 5.33
CA MET A 12 13.43 3.46 4.68
C MET A 12 14.89 3.67 4.28
N ASP A 13 15.84 3.22 5.11
CA ASP A 13 17.27 3.25 4.80
C ASP A 13 17.61 2.34 3.61
N GLU A 14 17.09 1.11 3.58
CA GLU A 14 17.26 0.20 2.46
C GLU A 14 16.68 0.78 1.16
N PHE A 15 15.51 1.39 1.23
CA PHE A 15 14.90 2.08 0.08
C PHE A 15 15.75 3.28 -0.37
N TYR A 16 16.27 4.07 0.57
CA TYR A 16 17.09 5.25 0.27
C TYR A 16 18.43 4.87 -0.38
N ILE A 17 19.09 3.82 0.11
CA ILE A 17 20.38 3.37 -0.40
C ILE A 17 20.24 2.67 -1.76
N ASN A 18 19.26 1.77 -1.89
CA ASN A 18 19.14 0.92 -3.07
C ASN A 18 18.18 1.47 -4.13
N GLY A 19 17.39 2.50 -3.81
CA GLY A 19 16.36 3.06 -4.69
C GLY A 19 15.27 2.07 -5.10
N SER A 20 15.10 0.96 -4.35
CA SER A 20 14.22 -0.13 -4.71
C SER A 20 13.43 -0.66 -3.52
N PHE A 21 12.27 -1.24 -3.80
CA PHE A 21 11.43 -1.84 -2.78
C PHE A 21 11.89 -3.27 -2.48
N PRO A 22 12.00 -3.66 -1.20
CA PRO A 22 12.13 -5.05 -0.80
C PRO A 22 11.02 -5.90 -1.43
N LYS A 23 11.36 -7.14 -1.83
CA LYS A 23 10.46 -8.04 -2.53
C LYS A 23 9.18 -8.28 -1.72
N GLY A 24 8.02 -8.15 -2.37
CA GLY A 24 6.70 -8.34 -1.74
C GLY A 24 6.09 -7.07 -1.15
N THR A 25 6.82 -5.97 -1.05
CA THR A 25 6.29 -4.69 -0.50
C THR A 25 5.20 -4.07 -1.38
N ASN A 26 5.22 -4.34 -2.68
CA ASN A 26 4.20 -3.89 -3.64
C ASN A 26 3.05 -4.89 -3.83
N ALA A 27 3.03 -5.98 -3.06
CA ALA A 27 1.88 -6.89 -3.07
C ALA A 27 0.64 -6.14 -2.57
N SER A 28 -0.47 -6.33 -3.28
CA SER A 28 -1.74 -5.70 -2.93
C SER A 28 -2.90 -6.63 -3.22
N PHE A 29 -3.99 -6.47 -2.46
CA PHE A 29 -5.26 -7.10 -2.75
C PHE A 29 -6.23 -6.05 -3.30
N ILE A 30 -7.14 -6.47 -4.18
CA ILE A 30 -8.24 -5.63 -4.63
C ILE A 30 -9.49 -6.05 -3.86
N ALA A 31 -10.04 -5.14 -3.06
CA ALA A 31 -11.34 -5.29 -2.45
C ALA A 31 -12.40 -4.59 -3.31
N LEU A 32 -13.49 -5.29 -3.63
CA LEU A 32 -14.63 -4.72 -4.34
C LEU A 32 -15.69 -4.30 -3.32
N ILE A 33 -15.90 -2.99 -3.15
CA ILE A 33 -16.93 -2.47 -2.24
C ILE A 33 -18.20 -2.18 -3.04
N PRO A 34 -19.35 -2.78 -2.70
CA PRO A 34 -20.61 -2.51 -3.39
C PRO A 34 -21.04 -1.05 -3.20
N LYS A 35 -21.52 -0.41 -4.26
CA LYS A 35 -22.09 0.96 -4.22
C LYS A 35 -23.58 0.96 -3.87
N LEU A 36 -24.26 -0.17 -4.07
CA LEU A 36 -25.69 -0.37 -3.86
C LEU A 36 -25.97 -1.77 -3.29
N ASN A 37 -27.19 -1.99 -2.79
CA ASN A 37 -27.54 -3.19 -1.99
C ASN A 37 -27.54 -4.51 -2.78
N ASP A 38 -27.70 -4.45 -4.10
CA ASP A 38 -27.72 -5.64 -4.98
C ASP A 38 -26.95 -5.36 -6.28
N PRO A 39 -25.61 -5.40 -6.24
CA PRO A 39 -24.76 -5.08 -7.38
C PRO A 39 -24.81 -6.19 -8.43
N GLN A 40 -25.14 -5.85 -9.68
CA GLN A 40 -25.34 -6.80 -10.77
C GLN A 40 -24.21 -6.76 -11.82
N SER A 41 -23.46 -5.65 -11.86
CA SER A 41 -22.35 -5.43 -12.79
C SER A 41 -21.07 -5.02 -12.07
N PHE A 42 -19.92 -5.21 -12.71
CA PHE A 42 -18.64 -4.72 -12.18
C PHE A 42 -18.62 -3.20 -11.91
N ASN A 43 -19.41 -2.44 -12.66
CA ASN A 43 -19.53 -0.98 -12.48
C ASN A 43 -20.24 -0.61 -11.18
N ASP A 44 -20.99 -1.53 -10.57
CA ASP A 44 -21.67 -1.32 -9.29
C ASP A 44 -20.72 -1.46 -8.09
N TYR A 45 -19.46 -1.83 -8.35
CA TYR A 45 -18.42 -1.89 -7.33
C TYR A 45 -17.45 -0.71 -7.44
N ARG A 46 -16.92 -0.31 -6.29
CA ARG A 46 -15.75 0.56 -6.19
C ARG A 46 -14.56 -0.33 -5.83
N PRO A 47 -13.57 -0.51 -6.73
CA PRO A 47 -12.36 -1.22 -6.38
C PRO A 47 -11.50 -0.37 -5.43
N ILE A 48 -10.97 -0.99 -4.38
CA ILE A 48 -9.98 -0.40 -3.48
C ILE A 48 -8.75 -1.30 -3.45
N SER A 49 -7.58 -0.71 -3.67
CA SER A 49 -6.29 -1.40 -3.48
C SER A 49 -5.90 -1.38 -2.01
N LEU A 50 -5.80 -2.57 -1.42
CA LEU A 50 -5.26 -2.83 -0.10
C LEU A 50 -3.75 -3.06 -0.21
N ILE A 51 -3.02 -2.00 -0.59
CA ILE A 51 -1.56 -1.99 -0.59
C ILE A 51 -1.02 -1.61 0.80
N GLY A 52 0.11 -2.20 1.18
CA GLY A 52 0.77 -1.97 2.46
C GLY A 52 1.06 -0.50 2.76
N CYS A 53 0.94 -0.10 4.03
CA CYS A 53 1.12 1.29 4.45
C CYS A 53 2.53 1.82 4.18
N VAL A 54 3.55 0.97 4.28
CA VAL A 54 4.95 1.32 4.03
C VAL A 54 5.15 1.80 2.59
N TYR A 55 4.55 1.11 1.61
CA TYR A 55 4.56 1.57 0.21
C TYR A 55 3.91 2.95 0.06
N LYS A 56 2.76 3.17 0.71
CA LYS A 56 2.05 4.46 0.67
C LYS A 56 2.88 5.60 1.26
N ILE A 57 3.65 5.33 2.32
CA ILE A 57 4.51 6.32 2.95
C ILE A 57 5.64 6.71 2.00
N VAL A 58 6.34 5.75 1.38
CA VAL A 58 7.37 6.05 0.39
C VAL A 58 6.80 6.85 -0.78
N ALA A 59 5.68 6.42 -1.34
CA ALA A 59 5.00 7.14 -2.41
C ALA A 59 4.67 8.59 -2.01
N LYS A 60 4.28 8.82 -0.74
CA LYS A 60 4.02 10.17 -0.22
C LYS A 60 5.29 11.00 -0.03
N VAL A 61 6.40 10.40 0.39
CA VAL A 61 7.71 11.06 0.50
C VAL A 61 8.22 11.51 -0.87
N LEU A 62 7.99 10.70 -1.91
CA LEU A 62 8.37 11.02 -3.29
C LEU A 62 7.41 12.01 -3.96
N ALA A 63 6.15 12.04 -3.51
CA ALA A 63 5.16 12.98 -4.01
C ALA A 63 5.45 14.37 -3.44
N LYS A 64 5.74 15.31 -4.34
CA LYS A 64 5.98 16.73 -4.06
C LYS A 64 4.83 17.38 -3.28
#